data_AF-A0A950LNG1-F1
#
_entry.id   AF-A0A950LNG1-F1
#
_cell.length_a   1.000
_cell.length_b   1.000
_cell.length_c   1.000
_cell.angle_alpha   90.00
_cell.angle_beta   90.00
_cell.angle_gamma   90.00
#
_symmetry.space_group_name_H-M   'P 1'
#
loop_
_entity.id
_entity.type
_entity.pdbx_description
1 polymer ?
#
loop_
_entity_poly.entity_id
_entity_poly.type
_entity_poly.pdbx_seq_one_letter_code
_entity_poly.pdbx_strand_id
1 'polypeptide(L)'
;NSSYKYHLGIADKVWLFVSPLRGYSHVATLVITALLLASVVAAVWRNREIRLNTGWTGVAAVMLFIYSLAPTNFHFMEVRIALFLFVFVLSVAQFGRRSRVLGTIGLLAFLGRSLDIEHAFLARQTELQQWHASFEKIPVEARIFPIVPLDEGAFFRRDYLHFWAYGVIERGWYSPNLFHSVGIHPLRLKQAYDQLAWLTWLKQPRSWYTIGNAEPNWMEVQEHFDYLWVFDVERFSPAISRFSDLIYSRDALKLYRVRHPRSP
;
A
#
# COMPACT_ATOMS: atom_id res chain seq x y z
N ASN A 1 -0.10 -10.78 27.14
CA ASN A 1 -1.54 -10.55 26.91
C ASN A 1 -1.85 -9.07 27.13
N SER A 2 -1.36 -8.20 26.24
CA SER A 2 -1.69 -6.78 26.24
C SER A 2 -2.69 -6.54 25.12
N SER A 3 -3.96 -6.42 25.51
CA SER A 3 -5.03 -5.99 24.61
C SER A 3 -4.74 -4.54 24.21
N TYR A 4 -4.12 -4.35 23.05
CA TYR A 4 -3.88 -3.03 22.49
C TYR A 4 -5.22 -2.47 22.03
N LYS A 5 -5.80 -1.58 22.85
CA LYS A 5 -6.96 -0.76 22.49
C LYS A 5 -6.52 0.30 21.48
N TYR A 6 -6.50 -0.09 20.21
CA TYR A 6 -6.35 0.84 19.09
C TYR A 6 -7.65 1.63 18.93
N HIS A 7 -7.82 2.69 19.72
CA HIS A 7 -8.85 3.68 19.45
C HIS A 7 -8.36 4.59 18.33
N LEU A 8 -8.58 4.17 17.09
CA LEU A 8 -8.48 5.04 15.92
C LEU A 8 -9.73 5.93 15.88
N GLY A 9 -9.50 7.24 15.76
CA GLY A 9 -10.52 8.25 15.92
C GLY A 9 -11.44 8.33 14.71
N ILE A 10 -12.62 8.92 14.90
CA ILE A 10 -13.55 9.27 13.81
C ILE A 10 -12.83 10.03 12.68
N ALA A 11 -11.80 10.82 13.02
CA ALA A 11 -10.98 11.57 12.07
C ALA A 11 -10.33 10.69 10.98
N ASP A 12 -9.78 9.52 11.34
CA ASP A 12 -9.15 8.61 10.38
C ASP A 12 -10.19 8.01 9.44
N LYS A 13 -11.36 7.66 9.97
CA LYS A 13 -12.50 7.17 9.19
C LYS A 13 -13.03 8.21 8.21
N VAL A 14 -13.04 9.49 8.59
CA VAL A 14 -13.41 10.59 7.69
C VAL A 14 -12.37 10.76 6.59
N TRP A 15 -11.09 10.68 6.95
CA TRP A 15 -9.99 10.81 6.00
C TRP A 15 -9.97 9.70 4.95
N LEU A 16 -10.34 8.48 5.34
CA LEU A 16 -10.47 7.35 4.44
C LEU A 16 -11.54 7.54 3.36
N PHE A 17 -12.60 8.34 3.59
CA PHE A 17 -13.57 8.68 2.54
C PHE A 17 -12.99 9.54 1.42
N VAL A 18 -11.95 10.32 1.72
CA VAL A 18 -11.23 11.12 0.73
C VAL A 18 -10.15 10.28 0.03
N SER A 19 -9.79 9.12 0.61
CA SER A 19 -8.74 8.24 0.07
C SER A 19 -9.00 7.76 -1.36
N PRO A 20 -10.22 7.34 -1.76
CA PRO A 20 -10.53 6.99 -3.16
C PRO A 20 -10.33 8.15 -4.14
N LEU A 21 -10.31 9.40 -3.66
CA LEU A 21 -10.09 10.59 -4.47
C LEU A 21 -8.62 11.04 -4.50
N ARG A 22 -7.72 10.34 -3.81
CA ARG A 22 -6.28 10.66 -3.87
C ARG A 22 -5.70 10.18 -5.20
N GLY A 23 -4.99 11.08 -5.88
CA GLY A 23 -4.25 10.78 -7.10
C GLY A 23 -2.76 10.95 -6.92
N TYR A 24 -2.00 10.72 -8.00
CA TYR A 24 -0.55 10.88 -7.99
C TYR A 24 -0.15 12.36 -8.00
N SER A 25 -1.00 13.23 -8.55
CA SER A 25 -0.85 14.69 -8.55
C SER A 25 -1.76 15.37 -7.52
N HIS A 26 -1.17 16.18 -6.64
CA HIS A 26 -1.92 17.00 -5.68
C HIS A 26 -2.79 18.06 -6.36
N VAL A 27 -2.29 18.66 -7.44
CA VAL A 27 -3.01 19.68 -8.21
C VAL A 27 -4.20 19.05 -8.94
N ALA A 28 -4.00 17.94 -9.66
CA ALA A 28 -5.08 17.24 -10.33
C ALA A 28 -6.13 16.76 -9.31
N THR A 29 -5.67 16.30 -8.14
CA THR A 29 -6.55 15.92 -7.04
C THR A 29 -7.42 17.08 -6.56
N LEU A 30 -6.81 18.24 -6.31
CA LEU A 30 -7.53 19.42 -5.85
C LEU A 30 -8.52 19.92 -6.91
N VAL A 31 -8.12 20.00 -8.17
CA VAL A 31 -8.97 20.46 -9.28
C VAL A 31 -10.17 19.54 -9.48
N ILE A 32 -9.96 18.22 -9.58
CA ILE A 32 -11.05 17.25 -9.79
C ILE A 32 -12.00 17.25 -8.58
N THR A 33 -11.46 17.33 -7.36
CA THR A 33 -12.29 17.39 -6.14
C THR A 33 -13.12 18.67 -6.10
N ALA A 34 -12.53 19.83 -6.41
CA ALA A 34 -13.24 21.11 -6.47
C ALA A 34 -14.35 21.10 -7.54
N LEU A 35 -14.07 20.54 -8.73
CA LEU A 35 -15.07 20.41 -9.80
C LEU A 35 -16.22 19.49 -9.40
N LEU A 36 -15.95 18.35 -8.76
CA LEU A 36 -16.98 17.45 -8.26
C LEU A 36 -17.84 18.13 -7.18
N LEU A 37 -17.22 18.84 -6.22
CA LEU A 37 -17.94 19.60 -5.20
C LEU A 37 -18.81 20.70 -5.82
N ALA A 38 -18.26 21.50 -6.73
CA ALA A 38 -19.00 22.56 -7.42
C ALA A 38 -20.20 21.98 -8.20
N SER A 39 -20.02 20.81 -8.82
CA SER A 39 -21.07 20.12 -9.57
C SER A 39 -22.18 19.60 -8.65
N VAL A 40 -21.83 19.03 -7.50
CA VAL A 40 -22.80 18.61 -6.48
C VAL A 40 -23.55 19.82 -5.94
N VAL A 41 -22.85 20.89 -5.58
CA VAL A 41 -23.48 22.14 -5.09
C VAL A 41 -24.43 22.71 -6.14
N ALA A 42 -24.03 22.80 -7.42
CA ALA A 42 -24.89 23.26 -8.50
C ALA A 42 -26.10 22.34 -8.73
N ALA A 43 -25.92 21.03 -8.58
CA ALA A 43 -27.00 20.07 -8.76
C ALA A 43 -27.99 20.03 -7.58
N VAL A 44 -27.55 20.40 -6.38
CA VAL A 44 -28.41 20.54 -5.19
C VAL A 44 -29.07 21.92 -5.14
N TRP A 45 -28.35 22.96 -5.54
CA TRP A 45 -28.82 24.32 -5.44
C TRP A 45 -30.06 24.55 -6.31
N ARG A 46 -31.15 24.93 -5.64
CA ARG A 46 -32.47 25.21 -6.24
C ARG A 46 -33.04 24.03 -7.04
N ASN A 47 -32.59 22.80 -6.80
CA ASN A 47 -33.13 21.64 -7.47
C ASN A 47 -34.34 21.08 -6.72
N ARG A 48 -35.55 21.43 -7.20
CA ARG A 48 -36.80 20.91 -6.65
C ARG A 48 -37.10 19.45 -7.03
N GLU A 49 -36.32 18.88 -7.95
CA GLU A 49 -36.48 17.48 -8.38
C GLU A 49 -35.76 16.49 -7.47
N ILE A 50 -34.99 16.96 -6.47
CA ILE A 50 -34.27 16.07 -5.56
C ILE A 50 -35.26 15.26 -4.74
N ARG A 51 -35.14 13.93 -4.88
CA ARG A 51 -35.88 12.97 -4.06
C ARG A 51 -34.89 12.03 -3.39
N LEU A 52 -35.09 11.80 -2.11
CA LEU A 52 -34.35 10.78 -1.38
C LEU A 52 -35.03 9.43 -1.63
N ASN A 53 -34.26 8.45 -2.09
CA ASN A 53 -34.72 7.08 -2.17
C ASN A 53 -34.60 6.43 -0.79
N THR A 54 -35.71 6.34 -0.06
CA THR A 54 -35.76 5.82 1.31
C THR A 54 -35.21 4.40 1.45
N GLY A 55 -35.36 3.56 0.43
CA GLY A 55 -34.78 2.21 0.40
C GLY A 55 -33.26 2.25 0.40
N TRP A 56 -32.67 3.04 -0.50
CA TRP A 56 -31.20 3.21 -0.54
C TRP A 56 -30.66 3.99 0.65
N THR A 57 -31.43 4.92 1.23
CA THR A 57 -31.06 5.58 2.48
C THR A 57 -30.88 4.57 3.61
N GLY A 58 -31.78 3.59 3.74
CA GLY A 58 -31.66 2.51 4.73
C GLY A 58 -30.41 1.67 4.51
N VAL A 59 -30.15 1.25 3.26
CA VAL A 59 -28.94 0.48 2.90
C VAL A 59 -27.66 1.27 3.21
N ALA A 60 -27.61 2.55 2.82
CA ALA A 60 -26.46 3.42 3.10
C ALA A 60 -26.24 3.61 4.61
N ALA A 61 -27.31 3.74 5.40
CA ALA A 61 -27.23 3.84 6.86
C ALA A 61 -26.70 2.56 7.50
N VAL A 62 -27.17 1.38 7.06
CA VAL A 62 -26.65 0.08 7.53
C VAL A 62 -25.18 -0.08 7.16
N MET A 63 -24.79 0.27 5.94
CA MET A 63 -23.39 0.23 5.52
C MET A 63 -22.51 1.20 6.32
N LEU A 64 -23.00 2.39 6.63
CA LEU A 64 -22.30 3.37 7.47
C LEU A 64 -22.12 2.85 8.89
N PHE A 65 -23.13 2.16 9.44
CA PHE A 65 -23.04 1.50 10.73
C PHE A 65 -21.98 0.39 10.72
N ILE A 66 -21.99 -0.49 9.71
CA ILE A 66 -20.98 -1.54 9.54
C ILE A 66 -19.57 -0.92 9.41
N TYR A 67 -19.43 0.13 8.61
CA TYR A 67 -18.17 0.87 8.47
C TYR A 67 -17.69 1.47 9.79
N SER A 68 -18.62 2.00 10.60
CA SER A 68 -18.32 2.58 11.90
C SER A 68 -17.88 1.52 12.92
N LEU A 69 -18.47 0.33 12.87
CA LEU A 69 -18.08 -0.82 13.69
C LEU A 69 -16.85 -1.57 13.18
N ALA A 70 -16.51 -1.44 11.90
CA ALA A 70 -15.38 -2.13 11.31
C ALA A 70 -14.08 -1.73 12.04
N PRO A 71 -13.23 -2.72 12.40
CA PRO A 71 -11.93 -2.44 12.98
C PRO A 71 -10.97 -1.92 11.91
N THR A 72 -10.37 -0.79 12.21
CA THR A 72 -9.46 0.00 11.35
C THR A 72 -8.21 -0.76 10.95
N ASN A 73 -7.77 -1.68 11.81
CA ASN A 73 -6.51 -2.42 11.64
C ASN A 73 -6.70 -3.79 10.99
N PHE A 74 -7.94 -4.21 10.73
CA PHE A 74 -8.18 -5.51 10.11
C PHE A 74 -8.12 -5.38 8.60
N HIS A 75 -6.93 -5.62 8.04
CA HIS A 75 -6.71 -5.90 6.61
C HIS A 75 -7.28 -4.85 5.64
N PHE A 76 -7.25 -3.57 6.01
CA PHE A 76 -7.82 -2.46 5.23
C PHE A 76 -9.30 -2.68 4.86
N MET A 77 -10.04 -3.43 5.69
CA MET A 77 -11.46 -3.74 5.45
C MET A 77 -12.29 -2.45 5.33
N GLU A 78 -11.94 -1.41 6.09
CA GLU A 78 -12.57 -0.09 6.00
C GLU A 78 -12.41 0.56 4.62
N VAL A 79 -11.24 0.45 3.99
CA VAL A 79 -11.02 0.97 2.62
C VAL A 79 -11.96 0.27 1.64
N ARG A 80 -12.14 -1.04 1.78
CA ARG A 80 -13.03 -1.84 0.92
C ARG A 80 -14.50 -1.45 1.14
N ILE A 81 -14.92 -1.30 2.40
CA ILE A 81 -16.29 -0.89 2.75
C ILE A 81 -16.57 0.55 2.28
N ALA A 82 -15.59 1.46 2.38
CA ALA A 82 -15.74 2.85 1.95
C ALA A 82 -16.07 2.96 0.44
N LEU A 83 -15.52 2.07 -0.40
CA LEU A 83 -15.85 2.00 -1.83
C LEU A 83 -17.33 1.68 -2.05
N PHE A 84 -17.87 0.69 -1.34
CA PHE A 84 -19.29 0.35 -1.42
C PHE A 84 -20.16 1.48 -0.88
N LEU A 85 -19.75 2.10 0.23
CA LEU A 85 -20.49 3.22 0.82
C LEU A 85 -20.56 4.40 -0.14
N PHE A 86 -19.47 4.70 -0.85
CA PHE A 86 -19.45 5.72 -1.90
C PHE A 86 -20.50 5.43 -2.98
N VAL A 87 -20.57 4.19 -3.49
CA VAL A 87 -21.56 3.79 -4.50
C VAL A 87 -23.00 3.86 -3.98
N PHE A 88 -23.24 3.42 -2.75
CA PHE A 88 -24.58 3.46 -2.15
C PHE A 88 -25.06 4.89 -1.89
N VAL A 89 -24.17 5.79 -1.44
CA VAL A 89 -24.51 7.21 -1.24
C VAL A 89 -24.96 7.86 -2.55
N LEU A 90 -24.37 7.50 -3.70
CA LEU A 90 -24.82 7.98 -5.00
C LEU A 90 -26.25 7.52 -5.35
N SER A 91 -26.70 6.39 -4.79
CA SER A 91 -28.04 5.83 -5.01
C SER A 91 -29.11 6.44 -4.08
N VAL A 92 -28.71 7.16 -3.03
CA VAL A 92 -29.62 7.81 -2.07
C VAL A 92 -30.36 8.98 -2.71
N ALA A 93 -29.69 9.78 -3.53
CA ALA A 93 -30.25 11.01 -4.08
C ALA A 93 -30.58 10.87 -5.57
N GLN A 94 -31.86 11.05 -5.91
CA GLN A 94 -32.32 11.15 -7.29
C GLN A 94 -32.33 12.62 -7.71
N PHE A 95 -31.44 13.00 -8.64
CA PHE A 95 -31.27 14.39 -9.10
C PHE A 95 -32.14 14.75 -10.31
N GLY A 96 -33.09 13.90 -10.70
CA GLY A 96 -33.98 14.13 -11.85
C GLY A 96 -33.22 14.33 -13.14
N ARG A 97 -33.55 15.36 -13.92
CA ARG A 97 -32.90 15.65 -15.22
C ARG A 97 -31.41 15.98 -15.09
N ARG A 98 -31.00 16.54 -13.95
CA ARG A 98 -29.60 16.91 -13.67
C ARG A 98 -28.70 15.69 -13.41
N SER A 99 -29.28 14.51 -13.16
CA SER A 99 -28.53 13.27 -12.97
C SER A 99 -27.64 12.90 -14.17
N ARG A 100 -28.11 13.16 -15.40
CA ARG A 100 -27.32 12.91 -16.62
C ARG A 100 -26.07 13.78 -16.67
N VAL A 101 -26.22 15.07 -16.35
CA VAL A 101 -25.10 16.03 -16.32
C VAL A 101 -24.10 15.63 -15.24
N LEU A 102 -24.58 15.32 -14.03
CA LEU A 102 -23.73 14.81 -12.94
C LEU A 102 -23.02 13.51 -13.32
N GLY A 103 -23.72 12.58 -13.99
CA GLY A 103 -23.14 11.34 -14.47
C GLY A 103 -22.03 11.58 -15.50
N THR A 104 -22.25 12.48 -16.46
CA THR A 104 -21.22 12.87 -17.43
C THR A 104 -20.01 13.51 -16.75
N ILE A 105 -20.22 14.43 -15.80
CA ILE A 105 -19.13 15.04 -15.03
C ILE A 105 -18.37 13.98 -14.22
N GLY A 106 -19.08 13.06 -13.58
CA GLY A 106 -18.48 11.94 -12.85
C GLY A 106 -17.66 11.03 -13.76
N LEU A 107 -18.15 10.73 -14.97
CA LEU A 107 -17.42 9.95 -15.96
C LEU A 107 -16.16 10.68 -16.44
N LEU A 108 -16.25 11.98 -16.73
CA LEU A 108 -15.08 12.78 -17.12
C LEU A 108 -14.05 12.86 -16.00
N ALA A 109 -14.49 13.02 -14.75
CA ALA A 109 -13.61 12.97 -13.59
C ALA A 109 -12.92 11.61 -13.47
N PHE A 110 -13.66 10.51 -13.66
CA PHE A 110 -13.10 9.16 -13.66
C PHE A 110 -12.06 8.94 -14.78
N LEU A 111 -12.35 9.39 -16.01
CA LEU A 111 -11.41 9.32 -17.13
C LEU A 111 -10.16 10.15 -16.85
N GLY A 112 -10.32 11.39 -16.37
CA GLY A 112 -9.20 12.24 -16.00
C GLY A 112 -8.33 11.62 -14.91
N ARG A 113 -8.93 10.91 -13.94
CA ARG A 113 -8.18 10.15 -12.92
C ARG A 113 -7.46 8.94 -13.49
N SER A 114 -8.11 8.21 -14.38
CA SER A 114 -7.51 7.05 -15.04
C SER A 114 -6.27 7.47 -15.84
N LEU A 115 -6.36 8.59 -16.57
CA LEU A 115 -5.24 9.19 -17.29
C LEU A 115 -4.12 9.68 -16.36
N ASP A 116 -4.44 10.29 -15.20
CA ASP A 116 -3.43 10.68 -14.19
C ASP A 116 -2.66 9.46 -13.67
N ILE A 117 -3.37 8.36 -13.37
CA ILE A 117 -2.77 7.10 -12.92
C ILE A 117 -1.89 6.51 -14.02
N GLU A 118 -2.40 6.42 -15.24
CA GLU A 118 -1.65 5.87 -16.39
C GLU A 118 -0.40 6.71 -16.68
N HIS A 119 -0.54 8.04 -16.71
CA HIS A 119 0.59 8.94 -16.91
C HIS A 119 1.63 8.79 -15.80
N ALA A 120 1.22 8.71 -14.54
CA ALA A 120 2.13 8.49 -13.42
C ALA A 120 2.84 7.13 -13.50
N PHE A 121 2.15 6.08 -13.95
CA PHE A 121 2.74 4.76 -14.17
C PHE A 121 3.77 4.79 -15.31
N LEU A 122 3.39 5.35 -16.47
CA LEU A 122 4.28 5.50 -17.63
C LEU A 122 5.52 6.33 -17.31
N ALA A 123 5.36 7.41 -16.54
CA ALA A 123 6.47 8.26 -16.11
C ALA A 123 7.50 7.50 -15.26
N ARG A 124 7.12 6.41 -14.61
CA ARG A 124 7.99 5.57 -13.77
C ARG A 124 8.44 4.29 -14.45
N GLN A 125 7.98 4.01 -15.66
CA GLN A 125 8.26 2.75 -16.35
C GLN A 125 9.77 2.46 -16.47
N THR A 126 10.58 3.47 -16.76
CA THR A 126 12.04 3.34 -16.84
C THR A 126 12.65 2.92 -15.50
N GLU A 127 12.22 3.54 -14.39
CA GLU A 127 12.68 3.20 -13.04
C GLU A 127 12.26 1.75 -12.67
N LEU A 128 11.00 1.40 -12.93
CA LEU A 128 10.48 0.06 -12.67
C LEU A 128 11.22 -1.03 -13.48
N GLN A 129 11.56 -0.73 -14.73
CA GLN A 129 12.36 -1.63 -15.57
C GLN A 129 13.77 -1.85 -15.00
N GLN A 130 14.39 -0.82 -14.43
CA GLN A 130 15.70 -0.95 -13.80
C GLN A 130 15.64 -1.78 -12.51
N TRP A 131 14.55 -1.67 -11.76
CA TRP A 131 14.32 -2.54 -10.61
C TRP A 131 14.07 -3.97 -11.04
N HIS A 132 13.29 -4.18 -12.10
CA HIS A 132 13.06 -5.50 -12.68
C HIS A 132 14.35 -6.14 -13.19
N ALA A 133 15.24 -5.37 -13.83
CA ALA A 133 16.55 -5.86 -14.28
C ALA A 133 17.45 -6.37 -13.12
N SER A 134 17.19 -5.97 -11.87
CA SER A 134 17.87 -6.56 -10.70
C SER A 134 17.49 -8.03 -10.51
N PHE A 135 16.34 -8.48 -10.99
CA PHE A 135 15.85 -9.85 -10.79
C PHE A 135 16.67 -10.86 -11.58
N GLU A 136 17.19 -10.44 -12.74
CA GLU A 136 18.11 -11.26 -13.56
C GLU A 136 19.46 -11.47 -12.87
N LYS A 137 19.85 -10.60 -11.93
CA LYS A 137 21.12 -10.68 -11.19
C LYS A 137 21.04 -11.63 -10.00
N ILE A 138 19.84 -12.06 -9.64
CA ILE A 138 19.58 -13.01 -8.57
C ILE A 138 19.16 -14.35 -9.20
N PRO A 139 19.74 -15.48 -8.77
CA PRO A 139 19.30 -16.82 -9.17
C PRO A 139 17.82 -17.07 -8.85
N VAL A 140 17.25 -18.06 -9.52
CA VAL A 140 15.95 -18.62 -9.14
C VAL A 140 16.04 -19.24 -7.74
N GLU A 141 14.93 -19.24 -7.01
CA GLU A 141 14.79 -19.87 -5.68
C GLU A 141 15.73 -19.33 -4.58
N ALA A 142 16.36 -18.17 -4.81
CA ALA A 142 17.25 -17.54 -3.83
C ALA A 142 16.50 -17.05 -2.58
N ARG A 143 17.18 -17.07 -1.43
CA ARG A 143 16.66 -16.47 -0.19
C ARG A 143 17.01 -14.98 -0.16
N ILE A 144 16.00 -14.12 -0.15
CA ILE A 144 16.15 -12.67 -0.29
C ILE A 144 15.73 -11.94 0.98
N PHE A 145 16.59 -11.02 1.41
CA PHE A 145 16.28 -10.08 2.47
C PHE A 145 16.07 -8.67 1.90
N PRO A 146 14.83 -8.18 1.82
CA PRO A 146 14.54 -6.83 1.35
C PRO A 146 14.81 -5.79 2.45
N ILE A 147 15.46 -4.69 2.07
CA ILE A 147 15.81 -3.56 2.94
C ILE A 147 15.28 -2.28 2.27
N VAL A 148 14.20 -1.71 2.80
CA VAL A 148 13.51 -0.55 2.21
C VAL A 148 13.15 0.49 3.30
N PRO A 149 13.14 1.79 3.00
CA PRO A 149 12.92 2.82 4.01
C PRO A 149 11.47 2.85 4.48
N LEU A 150 11.26 3.23 5.75
CA LEU A 150 9.93 3.62 6.25
C LEU A 150 9.70 5.12 5.95
N ASP A 151 9.17 5.45 4.78
CA ASP A 151 8.68 6.82 4.53
C ASP A 151 7.21 6.93 4.93
N GLU A 152 6.92 7.42 6.14
CA GLU A 152 5.57 7.63 6.67
C GLU A 152 4.70 8.59 5.82
N GLY A 153 5.31 9.47 5.00
CA GLY A 153 4.59 10.53 4.27
C GLY A 153 3.94 10.11 2.94
N ALA A 154 4.40 9.04 2.30
CA ALA A 154 4.08 8.76 0.89
C ALA A 154 3.39 7.40 0.65
N PHE A 155 2.28 7.11 1.34
CA PHE A 155 1.58 5.80 1.26
C PHE A 155 1.37 5.27 -0.18
N PHE A 156 1.07 6.14 -1.15
CA PHE A 156 0.77 5.78 -2.55
C PHE A 156 1.99 5.75 -3.49
N ARG A 157 3.18 6.15 -3.02
CA ARG A 157 4.44 6.13 -3.80
C ARG A 157 5.44 5.13 -3.23
N ARG A 158 4.92 4.07 -2.60
CA ARG A 158 5.67 3.02 -1.90
C ARG A 158 5.77 1.73 -2.71
N ASP A 159 5.71 1.80 -4.03
CA ASP A 159 5.88 0.63 -4.89
C ASP A 159 7.21 -0.08 -4.62
N TYR A 160 8.28 0.67 -4.32
CA TYR A 160 9.56 0.12 -3.87
C TYR A 160 9.44 -0.80 -2.62
N LEU A 161 8.43 -0.60 -1.75
CA LEU A 161 8.24 -1.44 -0.56
C LEU A 161 7.92 -2.89 -0.88
N HIS A 162 7.25 -3.10 -2.01
CA HIS A 162 6.73 -4.40 -2.41
C HIS A 162 7.29 -4.88 -3.73
N PHE A 163 8.07 -4.07 -4.44
CA PHE A 163 8.55 -4.41 -5.77
C PHE A 163 9.35 -5.71 -5.77
N TRP A 164 10.23 -5.91 -4.79
CA TRP A 164 11.00 -7.15 -4.60
C TRP A 164 10.11 -8.41 -4.49
N ALA A 165 8.86 -8.29 -4.06
CA ALA A 165 7.94 -9.41 -3.91
C ALA A 165 7.51 -9.98 -5.27
N TYR A 166 7.61 -9.22 -6.37
CA TYR A 166 7.40 -9.77 -7.71
C TYR A 166 8.45 -10.83 -8.06
N GLY A 167 9.66 -10.75 -7.50
CA GLY A 167 10.68 -11.79 -7.66
C GLY A 167 10.31 -13.12 -6.97
N VAL A 168 9.46 -13.09 -5.94
CA VAL A 168 8.87 -14.31 -5.35
C VAL A 168 7.97 -15.02 -6.36
N ILE A 169 7.20 -14.26 -7.14
CA ILE A 169 6.29 -14.79 -8.16
C ILE A 169 7.08 -15.24 -9.40
N GLU A 170 7.96 -14.39 -9.91
CA GLU A 170 8.65 -14.59 -11.20
C GLU A 170 9.83 -15.56 -11.10
N ARG A 171 10.58 -15.51 -9.98
CA ARG A 171 11.86 -16.22 -9.81
C ARG A 171 11.79 -17.29 -8.71
N GLY A 172 10.65 -17.43 -8.04
CA GLY A 172 10.48 -18.36 -6.93
C GLY A 172 11.29 -17.98 -5.68
N TRP A 173 11.69 -16.72 -5.52
CA TRP A 173 12.47 -16.29 -4.35
C TRP A 173 11.77 -16.60 -3.04
N TYR A 174 12.56 -16.88 -2.02
CA TYR A 174 12.06 -17.03 -0.67
C TYR A 174 12.34 -15.77 0.15
N SER A 175 11.28 -15.18 0.73
CA SER A 175 11.39 -14.10 1.70
C SER A 175 10.38 -14.34 2.82
N PRO A 176 10.84 -14.58 4.07
CA PRO A 176 9.94 -14.90 5.18
C PRO A 176 9.02 -13.72 5.53
N ASN A 177 9.37 -12.50 5.13
CA ASN A 177 8.59 -11.28 5.37
C ASN A 177 7.27 -11.25 4.59
N LEU A 178 7.14 -11.98 3.47
CA LEU A 178 5.93 -11.94 2.63
C LEU A 178 4.77 -12.79 3.17
N PHE A 179 5.08 -13.86 3.91
CA PHE A 179 4.13 -14.96 4.14
C PHE A 179 3.57 -15.05 5.57
N HIS A 180 3.84 -14.08 6.44
CA HIS A 180 3.36 -14.13 7.82
C HIS A 180 2.35 -13.01 8.13
N SER A 181 1.08 -13.29 7.86
CA SER A 181 -0.03 -12.48 8.36
C SER A 181 -1.19 -13.39 8.75
N VAL A 182 -1.43 -13.48 10.05
CA VAL A 182 -2.52 -14.28 10.61
C VAL A 182 -3.84 -13.79 10.01
N GLY A 183 -4.57 -14.69 9.34
CA GLY A 183 -5.85 -14.39 8.68
C GLY A 183 -5.77 -13.95 7.22
N ILE A 184 -4.56 -13.67 6.67
CA ILE A 184 -4.38 -13.31 5.25
C ILE A 184 -3.91 -14.52 4.43
N HIS A 185 -2.90 -15.23 4.94
CA HIS A 185 -2.32 -16.38 4.25
C HIS A 185 -2.61 -17.67 5.03
N PRO A 186 -2.95 -18.78 4.35
CA PRO A 186 -3.14 -20.07 5.00
C PRO A 186 -1.81 -20.66 5.50
N LEU A 187 -0.68 -20.22 4.92
CA LEU A 187 0.66 -20.62 5.31
C LEU A 187 1.06 -19.97 6.63
N ARG A 188 1.60 -20.77 7.54
CA ARG A 188 2.13 -20.33 8.83
C ARG A 188 3.61 -20.66 8.90
N LEU A 189 4.37 -19.78 9.54
CA LEU A 189 5.75 -20.09 9.89
C LEU A 189 5.73 -21.22 10.94
N LYS A 190 6.59 -22.22 10.75
CA LYS A 190 6.71 -23.37 11.66
C LYS A 190 7.26 -22.95 13.03
N GLN A 191 8.11 -21.93 13.05
CA GLN A 191 8.62 -21.31 14.29
C GLN A 191 7.65 -20.23 14.78
N ALA A 192 7.55 -20.09 16.10
CA ALA A 192 6.71 -19.06 16.71
C ALA A 192 7.26 -17.66 16.39
N TYR A 193 6.36 -16.69 16.20
CA TYR A 193 6.72 -15.31 15.85
C TYR A 193 7.70 -14.65 16.84
N ASP A 194 7.66 -15.03 18.12
CA ASP A 194 8.59 -14.51 19.14
C ASP A 194 10.01 -15.08 19.00
N GLN A 195 10.14 -16.28 18.43
CA GLN A 195 11.42 -16.88 18.01
C GLN A 195 11.87 -16.27 16.67
N LEU A 196 10.87 -15.85 15.89
CA LEU A 196 10.84 -14.89 14.79
C LEU A 196 11.21 -13.45 15.16
N ALA A 197 11.73 -13.21 16.38
CA ALA A 197 12.57 -12.04 16.70
C ALA A 197 13.74 -11.98 15.71
N TRP A 198 14.85 -11.25 15.80
CA TRP A 198 15.89 -11.23 14.72
C TRP A 198 15.45 -10.86 13.27
N LEU A 199 14.53 -11.58 12.60
CA LEU A 199 13.62 -11.09 11.56
C LEU A 199 12.74 -9.91 12.06
N THR A 200 12.74 -9.60 13.36
CA THR A 200 11.96 -8.52 13.96
C THR A 200 12.37 -7.11 13.55
N TRP A 201 11.95 -6.78 12.34
CA TRP A 201 11.26 -5.55 11.92
C TRP A 201 9.78 -5.56 12.34
N LEU A 202 9.31 -6.74 12.73
CA LEU A 202 7.93 -7.11 13.01
C LEU A 202 7.43 -6.76 14.44
N LYS A 203 8.32 -6.39 15.38
CA LYS A 203 7.92 -5.92 16.73
C LYS A 203 7.41 -4.48 16.77
N GLN A 204 7.52 -3.72 15.67
CA GLN A 204 6.89 -2.41 15.58
C GLN A 204 5.50 -2.58 14.96
N PRO A 205 4.42 -2.13 15.63
CA PRO A 205 3.06 -2.23 15.11
C PRO A 205 2.81 -1.33 13.87
N ARG A 206 3.84 -0.65 13.36
CA ARG A 206 3.80 0.18 12.18
C ARG A 206 4.71 -0.41 11.11
N SER A 207 4.07 -1.04 10.13
CA SER A 207 4.56 -1.29 8.78
C SER A 207 5.47 -2.51 8.57
N TRP A 208 5.01 -3.37 7.66
CA TRP A 208 5.30 -4.80 7.55
C TRP A 208 6.55 -5.14 6.73
N TYR A 209 7.27 -4.14 6.24
CA TYR A 209 8.38 -4.31 5.29
C TYR A 209 9.46 -3.23 5.41
N THR A 210 9.37 -2.37 6.41
CA THR A 210 10.05 -1.08 6.41
C THR A 210 10.99 -0.93 7.58
N ILE A 211 12.13 -0.33 7.32
CA ILE A 211 13.17 -0.17 8.32
C ILE A 211 12.92 1.12 9.11
N GLY A 212 12.41 0.96 10.33
CA GLY A 212 12.43 2.00 11.36
C GLY A 212 13.87 2.33 11.81
N ASN A 213 14.07 3.03 12.92
CA ASN A 213 15.42 3.45 13.33
C ASN A 213 16.31 2.32 13.93
N ALA A 214 15.83 1.08 14.02
CA ALA A 214 16.59 -0.04 14.58
C ALA A 214 17.50 -0.70 13.51
N GLU A 215 18.63 -1.25 13.95
CA GLU A 215 19.54 -2.01 13.08
C GLU A 215 19.13 -3.50 12.96
N PRO A 216 19.32 -4.15 11.79
CA PRO A 216 19.14 -5.60 11.66
C PRO A 216 20.13 -6.41 12.51
N ASN A 217 19.74 -7.62 12.91
CA ASN A 217 20.71 -8.62 13.35
C ASN A 217 21.46 -9.14 12.11
N TRP A 218 22.62 -8.53 11.81
CA TRP A 218 23.42 -8.86 10.64
C TRP A 218 23.94 -10.28 10.59
N MET A 219 24.17 -10.91 11.75
CA MET A 219 24.64 -12.29 11.83
C MET A 219 23.58 -13.26 11.29
N GLU A 220 22.34 -13.09 11.73
CA GLU A 220 21.19 -13.89 11.29
C GLU A 220 20.84 -13.61 9.83
N VAL A 221 20.95 -12.35 9.40
CA VAL A 221 20.79 -11.97 7.99
C VAL A 221 21.83 -12.69 7.12
N GLN A 222 23.08 -12.74 7.57
CA GLN A 222 24.14 -13.46 6.87
C GLN A 222 23.90 -14.97 6.83
N GLU A 223 23.43 -15.58 7.91
CA GLU A 223 23.20 -17.04 7.98
C GLU A 223 22.04 -17.51 7.09
N HIS A 224 20.97 -16.73 7.02
CA HIS A 224 19.71 -17.20 6.45
C HIS A 224 19.40 -16.71 5.05
N PHE A 225 20.12 -15.72 4.52
CA PHE A 225 19.84 -15.12 3.22
C PHE A 225 21.03 -15.17 2.26
N ASP A 226 20.73 -15.29 0.97
CA ASP A 226 21.73 -15.36 -0.08
C ASP A 226 21.99 -14.00 -0.71
N TYR A 227 20.97 -13.13 -0.73
CA TYR A 227 21.08 -11.78 -1.28
C TYR A 227 20.28 -10.76 -0.47
N LEU A 228 20.75 -9.51 -0.52
CA LEU A 228 20.07 -8.35 0.06
C LEU A 228 19.59 -7.42 -1.05
N TRP A 229 18.29 -7.14 -1.10
CA TRP A 229 17.68 -6.20 -2.04
C TRP A 229 17.46 -4.86 -1.32
N VAL A 230 18.33 -3.88 -1.55
CA VAL A 230 18.43 -2.67 -0.74
C VAL A 230 18.01 -1.44 -1.55
N PHE A 231 16.91 -0.81 -1.18
CA PHE A 231 16.43 0.41 -1.82
C PHE A 231 16.60 1.60 -0.88
N ASP A 232 17.32 2.64 -1.29
CA ASP A 232 17.42 3.95 -0.62
C ASP A 232 17.72 3.92 0.90
N VAL A 233 18.56 2.97 1.35
CA VAL A 233 18.97 2.84 2.76
C VAL A 233 20.49 2.82 2.86
N GLU A 234 21.13 3.98 2.67
CA GLU A 234 22.59 4.07 2.64
C GLU A 234 23.25 3.80 3.99
N ARG A 235 22.57 4.11 5.10
CA ARG A 235 23.10 3.98 6.47
C ARG A 235 23.62 2.59 6.82
N PHE A 236 23.13 1.55 6.14
CA PHE A 236 23.56 0.17 6.39
C PHE A 236 24.67 -0.33 5.48
N SER A 237 25.04 0.44 4.45
CA SER A 237 26.09 0.05 3.50
C SER A 237 27.41 -0.35 4.19
N PRO A 238 27.88 0.35 5.24
CA PRO A 238 29.11 -0.03 5.95
C PRO A 238 29.03 -1.36 6.71
N ALA A 239 27.84 -1.75 7.20
CA ALA A 239 27.66 -3.02 7.89
C ALA A 239 27.51 -4.16 6.87
N ILE A 240 26.72 -3.93 5.82
CA ILE A 240 26.46 -4.87 4.73
C ILE A 240 27.76 -5.28 4.00
N SER A 241 28.65 -4.32 3.72
CA SER A 241 29.90 -4.58 3.00
C SER A 241 30.85 -5.55 3.72
N ARG A 242 30.71 -5.69 5.04
CA ARG A 242 31.54 -6.62 5.85
C ARG A 242 31.28 -8.08 5.49
N PHE A 243 30.06 -8.42 5.10
CA PHE A 243 29.65 -9.82 4.86
C PHE A 243 29.02 -10.06 3.48
N SER A 244 29.05 -9.07 2.59
CA SER A 244 28.46 -9.22 1.25
C SER A 244 29.21 -8.43 0.17
N ASP A 245 29.03 -8.83 -1.08
CA ASP A 245 29.58 -8.19 -2.27
C ASP A 245 28.47 -7.44 -3.01
N LEU A 246 28.70 -6.18 -3.38
CA LEU A 246 27.80 -5.43 -4.25
C LEU A 246 27.88 -6.00 -5.67
N ILE A 247 26.76 -6.52 -6.20
CA ILE A 247 26.71 -7.16 -7.52
C ILE A 247 25.88 -6.38 -8.54
N TYR A 248 25.06 -5.43 -8.08
CA TYR A 248 24.30 -4.54 -8.94
C TYR A 248 23.96 -3.24 -8.21
N SER A 249 24.03 -2.12 -8.92
CA SER A 249 23.69 -0.79 -8.39
C SER A 249 23.12 0.07 -9.50
N ARG A 250 21.90 0.58 -9.32
CA ARG A 250 21.23 1.54 -10.20
C ARG A 250 20.36 2.46 -9.36
N ASP A 251 20.58 3.76 -9.49
CA ASP A 251 19.86 4.79 -8.74
C ASP A 251 19.83 4.49 -7.24
N ALA A 252 18.64 4.41 -6.63
CA ALA A 252 18.49 4.10 -5.23
C ALA A 252 18.59 2.59 -4.90
N LEU A 253 18.60 1.71 -5.91
CA LEU A 253 18.62 0.26 -5.73
C LEU A 253 20.05 -0.32 -5.75
N LYS A 254 20.41 -1.03 -4.69
CA LYS A 254 21.67 -1.78 -4.53
C LYS A 254 21.35 -3.24 -4.21
N LEU A 255 22.03 -4.17 -4.89
CA LEU A 255 21.89 -5.60 -4.67
C LEU A 255 23.22 -6.16 -4.19
N TYR A 256 23.16 -6.88 -3.06
CA TYR A 256 24.32 -7.50 -2.46
C TYR A 256 24.19 -9.01 -2.47
N ARG A 257 25.27 -9.72 -2.78
CA ARG A 257 25.40 -11.17 -2.60
C ARG A 257 26.07 -11.45 -1.27
N VAL A 258 25.41 -12.23 -0.42
CA VAL A 258 25.93 -12.58 0.91
C VAL A 258 27.08 -13.59 0.75
N ARG A 259 28.18 -13.32 1.47
CA ARG A 259 29.29 -14.26 1.63
C ARG A 259 28.97 -15.16 2.82
N HIS A 260 28.54 -16.38 2.54
CA HIS A 260 28.41 -17.39 3.57
C HIS A 260 29.80 -17.86 4.01
N PRO A 261 30.08 -17.93 5.32
CA PRO A 261 31.24 -18.67 5.78
C PRO A 261 31.09 -20.09 5.25
N ARG A 262 32.14 -20.62 4.58
CA ARG A 262 32.11 -21.98 4.03
C ARG A 262 31.60 -22.92 5.12
N SER A 263 30.47 -23.58 4.87
CA SER A 263 29.99 -24.63 5.75
C SER A 263 31.11 -25.69 5.84
N PRO A 264 31.52 -26.09 7.05
CA PRO A 264 32.41 -27.23 7.23
C PRO A 264 31.79 -28.51 6.66
#